data_AF-A0A848HKM6-F1
#
_entry.id   AF-A0A848HKM6-F1
#
_cell.length_a   1.000
_cell.length_b   1.000
_cell.length_c   1.000
_cell.angle_alpha   90.00
_cell.angle_beta   90.00
_cell.angle_gamma   90.00
#
_symmetry.space_group_name_H-M   'P 1'
#
loop_
_entity.id
_entity.type
_entity.pdbx_description
1 polymer ?
#
loop_
_entity_poly.entity_id
_entity_poly.type
_entity_poly.pdbx_seq_one_letter_code
_entity_poly.pdbx_strand_id
1 'polypeptide(L)'
;MKFNSKLVHASALAAMVGLMSLQVGCDEHAGAKISGAFFADAQDVTASVNGKISEGKFKEAQDEGIAFLNDHEDKSGQLAWALAKASAKLGNHDLAIKYAGEAFKAGAVSNVQLMSEPMLEPVRTDIRFTSLAAGIDAPGPDAAASPAASASGAVNATAGVEASAGDVSVMLPD
;
A
#
# COMPACT_ATOMS: atom_id res chain seq x y z
N MET A 1 -10.35 -45.33 42.52
CA MET A 1 -10.24 -44.45 41.34
C MET A 1 -9.16 -44.99 40.41
N LYS A 2 -9.19 -44.61 39.12
CA LYS A 2 -8.27 -45.03 38.04
C LYS A 2 -7.62 -43.77 37.41
N PHE A 3 -6.51 -43.83 36.66
CA PHE A 3 -5.75 -45.01 36.23
C PHE A 3 -4.26 -44.92 36.59
N ASN A 4 -3.31 -44.90 35.65
CA ASN A 4 -1.85 -44.85 35.85
C ASN A 4 -1.14 -44.12 34.68
N SER A 5 0.17 -43.90 34.86
CA SER A 5 1.22 -43.58 33.85
C SER A 5 1.18 -42.16 33.26
N LYS A 6 2.18 -41.30 33.44
CA LYS A 6 3.67 -41.40 33.30
C LYS A 6 4.18 -41.63 31.87
N LEU A 7 5.18 -40.81 31.55
CA LEU A 7 6.36 -41.07 30.70
C LEU A 7 6.29 -40.76 29.19
N VAL A 8 6.97 -39.66 28.83
CA VAL A 8 7.98 -39.54 27.76
C VAL A 8 7.60 -39.98 26.33
N HIS A 9 7.55 -38.99 25.43
CA HIS A 9 8.11 -39.03 24.07
C HIS A 9 8.86 -37.68 23.91
N ALA A 10 10.20 -37.57 23.88
CA ALA A 10 11.22 -38.28 23.11
C ALA A 10 11.10 -38.00 21.60
N SER A 11 12.14 -37.37 21.06
CA SER A 11 12.23 -36.85 19.69
C SER A 11 12.19 -37.95 18.63
N ALA A 12 11.57 -37.65 17.49
CA ALA A 12 11.72 -38.42 16.25
C ALA A 12 12.11 -37.48 15.10
N LEU A 13 13.42 -37.36 14.89
CA LEU A 13 14.02 -36.79 13.68
C LEU A 13 13.80 -37.78 12.53
N ALA A 14 13.10 -37.37 11.47
CA ALA A 14 12.94 -38.19 10.26
C ALA A 14 13.23 -37.34 9.01
N ALA A 15 14.47 -37.41 8.53
CA ALA A 15 14.82 -36.88 7.22
C ALA A 15 14.22 -37.78 6.13
N MET A 16 13.62 -37.18 5.10
CA MET A 16 13.31 -37.90 3.87
C MET A 16 13.94 -37.17 2.68
N VAL A 17 15.12 -37.64 2.31
CA VAL A 17 15.80 -37.26 1.07
C VAL A 17 15.16 -38.04 -0.07
N GLY A 18 14.57 -37.33 -1.04
CA GLY A 18 14.10 -37.89 -2.31
C GLY A 18 14.72 -37.10 -3.46
N LEU A 19 15.76 -37.66 -4.08
CA LEU A 19 16.54 -37.04 -5.16
C LEU A 19 16.49 -37.93 -6.41
N MET A 20 16.48 -37.32 -7.60
CA MET A 20 16.59 -37.94 -8.94
C MET A 20 15.30 -38.68 -9.40
N SER A 21 14.81 -38.59 -10.65
CA SER A 21 15.47 -38.27 -11.93
C SER A 21 14.49 -37.71 -12.99
N LEU A 22 14.92 -36.75 -13.84
CA LEU A 22 14.96 -36.77 -15.33
C LEU A 22 13.76 -37.40 -16.11
N GLN A 23 13.17 -36.87 -17.21
CA GLN A 23 13.47 -35.85 -18.25
C GLN A 23 12.10 -35.24 -18.76
N VAL A 24 11.92 -34.28 -19.69
CA VAL A 24 12.60 -33.92 -20.96
C VAL A 24 12.30 -32.45 -21.33
N GLY A 25 13.27 -31.73 -21.91
CA GLY A 25 12.99 -30.75 -22.98
C GLY A 25 12.84 -29.27 -22.60
N CYS A 26 13.98 -28.58 -22.42
CA CYS A 26 14.32 -27.29 -23.05
C CYS A 26 15.70 -26.86 -22.54
N ASP A 27 16.75 -27.39 -23.17
CA ASP A 27 18.13 -26.99 -22.90
C ASP A 27 18.48 -25.78 -23.76
N GLU A 28 18.60 -24.62 -23.13
CA GLU A 28 19.56 -23.57 -23.51
C GLU A 28 19.69 -22.58 -22.35
N HIS A 29 20.91 -22.11 -22.06
CA HIS A 29 21.30 -21.24 -20.92
C HIS A 29 21.68 -21.91 -19.58
N ALA A 30 22.29 -23.10 -19.62
CA ALA A 30 23.29 -23.48 -18.63
C ALA A 30 24.58 -22.65 -18.84
N GLY A 31 24.56 -21.35 -18.50
CA GLY A 31 25.53 -20.38 -19.04
C GLY A 31 26.00 -19.24 -18.13
N ALA A 32 25.61 -19.19 -16.84
CA ALA A 32 26.10 -18.15 -15.93
C ALA A 32 26.42 -18.67 -14.53
N LYS A 33 27.65 -18.38 -14.13
CA LYS A 33 28.32 -18.73 -12.88
C LYS A 33 27.57 -18.29 -11.63
N ILE A 34 27.78 -19.05 -10.56
CA ILE A 34 27.71 -18.61 -9.15
C ILE A 34 28.55 -17.33 -8.97
N SER A 35 27.93 -16.16 -9.14
CA SER A 35 28.52 -14.81 -9.02
C SER A 35 27.38 -13.79 -9.01
N GLY A 36 26.73 -13.63 -7.85
CA GLY A 36 25.51 -12.85 -7.73
C GLY A 36 25.16 -12.55 -6.28
N ALA A 37 26.12 -11.98 -5.54
CA ALA A 37 25.81 -11.43 -4.23
C ALA A 37 25.09 -10.07 -4.41
N PHE A 38 23.99 -9.88 -3.67
CA PHE A 38 23.35 -8.58 -3.41
C PHE A 38 22.62 -7.83 -4.54
N PHE A 39 21.95 -8.52 -5.46
CA PHE A 39 20.83 -7.92 -6.20
C PHE A 39 19.58 -8.79 -6.04
N ALA A 40 18.80 -8.51 -4.98
CA ALA A 40 17.42 -8.94 -4.95
C ALA A 40 16.65 -8.10 -5.98
N ASP A 41 15.83 -8.71 -6.82
CA ASP A 41 14.97 -7.94 -7.70
C ASP A 41 13.82 -7.30 -6.90
N ALA A 42 13.25 -6.20 -7.40
CA ALA A 42 12.08 -5.57 -6.79
C ALA A 42 10.91 -6.56 -6.62
N GLN A 43 10.80 -7.55 -7.53
CA GLN A 43 9.81 -8.61 -7.43
C GLN A 43 10.07 -9.58 -6.26
N ASP A 44 11.33 -9.97 -6.01
CA ASP A 44 11.69 -10.84 -4.88
C ASP A 44 11.43 -10.16 -3.53
N VAL A 45 11.82 -8.89 -3.41
CA VAL A 45 11.54 -8.09 -2.20
C VAL A 45 10.04 -7.89 -2.01
N THR A 46 9.29 -7.61 -3.09
CA THR A 46 7.82 -7.50 -3.03
C THR A 46 7.17 -8.80 -2.56
N ALA A 47 7.64 -9.95 -3.02
CA ALA A 47 7.14 -11.25 -2.57
C ALA A 47 7.46 -11.49 -1.08
N SER A 48 8.69 -11.23 -0.66
CA SER A 48 9.14 -11.33 0.74
C SER A 48 8.34 -10.43 1.68
N VAL A 49 8.13 -9.16 1.31
CA VAL A 49 7.36 -8.17 2.07
C VAL A 49 5.87 -8.57 2.17
N ASN A 50 5.25 -9.03 1.08
CA ASN A 50 3.86 -9.53 1.13
C ASN A 50 3.72 -10.82 1.96
N GLY A 51 4.74 -11.68 1.99
CA GLY A 51 4.83 -12.83 2.90
C GLY A 51 4.76 -12.37 4.36
N LYS A 52 5.65 -11.45 4.77
CA LYS A 52 5.68 -10.88 6.13
C LYS A 52 4.36 -10.18 6.51
N ILE A 53 3.74 -9.43 5.59
CA ILE A 53 2.41 -8.83 5.80
C ILE A 53 1.35 -9.89 6.09
N SER A 54 1.39 -11.03 5.39
CA SER A 54 0.46 -12.15 5.58
C SER A 54 0.68 -12.87 6.91
N GLU A 55 1.91 -12.88 7.42
CA GLU A 55 2.28 -13.35 8.77
C GLU A 55 1.97 -12.34 9.89
N GLY A 56 1.50 -11.13 9.58
CA GLY A 56 1.29 -10.05 10.55
C GLY A 56 2.56 -9.32 11.00
N LYS A 57 3.71 -9.62 10.37
CA LYS A 57 5.03 -9.01 10.66
C LYS A 57 5.19 -7.65 9.99
N PHE A 58 4.23 -6.74 10.21
CA PHE A 58 4.15 -5.46 9.49
C PHE A 58 5.40 -4.59 9.64
N LYS A 59 6.05 -4.61 10.81
CA LYS A 59 7.30 -3.86 11.05
C LYS A 59 8.47 -4.40 10.23
N GLU A 60 8.69 -5.72 10.26
CA GLU A 60 9.75 -6.35 9.45
C GLU A 60 9.51 -6.14 7.94
N ALA A 61 8.24 -6.19 7.52
CA ALA A 61 7.84 -5.89 6.14
C ALA A 61 8.13 -4.43 5.75
N GLN A 62 7.85 -3.48 6.65
CA GLN A 62 8.13 -2.06 6.45
C GLN A 62 9.65 -1.79 6.40
N ASP A 63 10.39 -2.29 7.39
CA ASP A 63 11.84 -2.07 7.52
C ASP A 63 12.59 -2.63 6.29
N GLU A 64 12.22 -3.81 5.77
CA GLU A 64 12.83 -4.42 4.58
C GLU A 64 12.48 -3.66 3.28
N GLY A 65 11.21 -3.32 3.05
CA GLY A 65 10.82 -2.60 1.84
C GLY A 65 11.39 -1.19 1.78
N ILE A 66 11.52 -0.51 2.93
CA ILE A 66 12.20 0.80 3.02
C ILE A 66 13.70 0.64 2.76
N ALA A 67 14.34 -0.39 3.32
CA ALA A 67 15.76 -0.64 3.07
C ALA A 67 16.04 -0.83 1.57
N PHE A 68 15.20 -1.57 0.85
CA PHE A 68 15.31 -1.70 -0.60
C PHE A 68 15.10 -0.37 -1.34
N LEU A 69 14.04 0.39 -1.00
CA LEU A 69 13.73 1.66 -1.68
C LEU A 69 14.74 2.80 -1.45
N ASN A 70 15.68 2.65 -0.51
CA ASN A 70 16.78 3.62 -0.34
C ASN A 70 17.82 3.52 -1.46
N ASP A 71 18.06 2.31 -1.98
CA ASP A 71 19.10 2.01 -2.97
C ASP A 71 18.53 1.61 -4.35
N HIS A 72 17.22 1.34 -4.44
CA HIS A 72 16.54 0.84 -5.64
C HIS A 72 15.20 1.55 -5.91
N GLU A 73 14.83 1.68 -7.20
CA GLU A 73 13.56 2.28 -7.63
C GLU A 73 12.52 1.20 -7.96
N ASP A 74 11.37 1.20 -7.28
CA ASP A 74 10.21 0.39 -7.66
C ASP A 74 9.36 1.09 -8.73
N LYS A 75 9.69 0.83 -10.00
CA LYS A 75 8.92 1.30 -11.16
C LYS A 75 7.52 0.68 -11.28
N SER A 76 7.26 -0.42 -10.59
CA SER A 76 6.00 -1.16 -10.67
C SER A 76 4.95 -0.65 -9.68
N GLY A 77 5.39 0.06 -8.62
CA GLY A 77 4.59 0.48 -7.47
C GLY A 77 4.05 -0.67 -6.60
N GLN A 78 4.42 -1.92 -6.87
CA GLN A 78 3.95 -3.08 -6.11
C GLN A 78 4.58 -3.18 -4.72
N LEU A 79 5.84 -2.76 -4.57
CA LEU A 79 6.50 -2.66 -3.26
C LEU A 79 5.95 -1.48 -2.49
N ALA A 80 5.74 -0.34 -3.16
CA ALA A 80 5.03 0.81 -2.56
C ALA A 80 3.63 0.38 -2.06
N TRP A 81 2.88 -0.40 -2.84
CA TRP A 81 1.59 -0.91 -2.40
C TRP A 81 1.68 -1.82 -1.16
N ALA A 82 2.68 -2.68 -1.10
CA ALA A 82 2.94 -3.51 0.08
C ALA A 82 3.28 -2.65 1.31
N LEU A 83 4.15 -1.66 1.16
CA LEU A 83 4.53 -0.72 2.21
C LEU A 83 3.37 0.15 2.70
N ALA A 84 2.43 0.54 1.83
CA ALA A 84 1.23 1.27 2.20
C ALA A 84 0.38 0.46 3.21
N LYS A 85 0.09 -0.80 2.88
CA LYS A 85 -0.65 -1.73 3.73
C LYS A 85 0.04 -1.98 5.08
N ALA A 86 1.36 -2.22 5.06
CA ALA A 86 2.15 -2.42 6.28
C ALA A 86 2.16 -1.16 7.17
N SER A 87 2.37 0.01 6.58
CA SER A 87 2.40 1.30 7.30
C SER A 87 1.05 1.62 7.96
N ALA A 88 -0.07 1.35 7.28
CA ALA A 88 -1.40 1.55 7.85
C ALA A 88 -1.66 0.65 9.06
N LYS A 89 -1.23 -0.63 9.01
CA LYS A 89 -1.35 -1.56 10.15
C LYS A 89 -0.45 -1.21 11.34
N LEU A 90 0.61 -0.43 11.12
CA LEU A 90 1.47 0.12 12.17
C LEU A 90 0.96 1.45 12.75
N GLY A 91 -0.14 2.02 12.23
CA GLY A 91 -0.63 3.36 12.60
C GLY A 91 0.18 4.51 11.98
N ASN A 92 1.13 4.21 11.08
CA ASN A 92 1.97 5.19 10.39
C ASN A 92 1.21 5.78 9.19
N HIS A 93 0.18 6.57 9.47
CA HIS A 93 -0.79 7.03 8.47
C HIS A 93 -0.14 7.87 7.35
N ASP A 94 0.80 8.76 7.67
CA ASP A 94 1.50 9.58 6.67
C ASP A 94 2.31 8.74 5.67
N LEU A 95 3.01 7.70 6.16
CA LEU A 95 3.73 6.75 5.30
C LEU A 95 2.75 5.89 4.48
N ALA A 96 1.64 5.47 5.07
CA ALA A 96 0.61 4.72 4.34
C ALA A 96 0.04 5.52 3.16
N ILE A 97 -0.27 6.81 3.37
CA ILE A 97 -0.78 7.71 2.34
C ILE A 97 0.29 7.99 1.28
N LYS A 98 1.55 8.24 1.68
CA LYS A 98 2.68 8.42 0.76
C LYS A 98 2.82 7.22 -0.18
N TYR A 99 2.99 6.02 0.37
CA TYR A 99 3.24 4.83 -0.42
C TYR A 99 2.01 4.39 -1.24
N ALA A 100 0.79 4.63 -0.75
CA ALA A 100 -0.42 4.46 -1.55
C ALA A 100 -0.45 5.41 -2.75
N GLY A 101 0.05 6.64 -2.58
CA GLY A 101 0.17 7.63 -3.65
C GLY A 101 1.20 7.25 -4.71
N GLU A 102 2.36 6.75 -4.30
CA GLU A 102 3.39 6.23 -5.20
C GLU A 102 2.87 5.01 -5.99
N ALA A 103 2.22 4.05 -5.33
CA ALA A 103 1.58 2.90 -5.97
C ALA A 103 0.50 3.31 -7.00
N PHE A 104 -0.34 4.29 -6.66
CA PHE A 104 -1.37 4.80 -7.56
C PHE A 104 -0.77 5.54 -8.77
N LYS A 105 0.24 6.39 -8.57
CA LYS A 105 0.95 7.11 -9.64
C LYS A 105 1.70 6.17 -10.59
N ALA A 106 2.20 5.03 -10.08
CA ALA A 106 2.79 3.96 -10.89
C ALA A 106 1.76 3.07 -11.63
N GLY A 107 0.45 3.25 -11.37
CA GLY A 107 -0.60 2.39 -11.93
C GLY A 107 -0.69 1.00 -11.30
N ALA A 108 0.01 0.77 -10.18
CA ALA A 108 0.02 -0.50 -9.45
C ALA A 108 -1.36 -0.86 -8.87
N VAL A 109 -2.13 0.18 -8.52
CA VAL A 109 -3.47 0.08 -7.96
C VAL A 109 -4.44 1.08 -8.56
N SER A 110 -5.72 0.73 -8.57
CA SER A 110 -6.80 1.64 -8.95
C SER A 110 -7.43 2.35 -7.75
N ASN A 111 -8.18 3.41 -8.01
CA ASN A 111 -9.02 4.11 -7.02
C ASN A 111 -9.95 3.13 -6.26
N VAL A 112 -10.56 2.19 -6.98
CA VAL A 112 -11.41 1.14 -6.37
C VAL A 112 -10.61 0.25 -5.42
N GLN A 113 -9.36 -0.09 -5.75
CA GLN A 113 -8.50 -0.89 -4.87
C GLN A 113 -8.06 -0.10 -3.62
N LEU A 114 -7.67 1.17 -3.76
CA LEU A 114 -7.37 2.07 -2.63
C LEU A 114 -8.53 2.10 -1.62
N MET A 115 -9.76 2.27 -2.10
CA MET A 115 -10.95 2.38 -1.26
C MET A 115 -11.51 1.04 -0.76
N SER A 116 -11.10 -0.10 -1.33
CA SER A 116 -11.58 -1.43 -0.92
C SER A 116 -10.58 -2.22 -0.07
N GLU A 117 -9.28 -1.92 -0.14
CA GLU A 117 -8.22 -2.61 0.63
C GLU A 117 -8.45 -2.51 2.15
N PRO A 118 -8.78 -3.62 2.86
CA PRO A 118 -9.10 -3.60 4.29
C PRO A 118 -7.90 -3.24 5.18
N MET A 119 -6.67 -3.35 4.70
CA MET A 119 -5.51 -2.89 5.47
C MET A 119 -5.41 -1.37 5.58
N LEU A 120 -5.98 -0.63 4.62
CA LEU A 120 -5.99 0.84 4.58
C LEU A 120 -7.22 1.47 5.23
N GLU A 121 -8.13 0.69 5.80
CA GLU A 121 -9.32 1.21 6.51
C GLU A 121 -9.00 2.34 7.52
N PRO A 122 -7.92 2.27 8.35
CA PRO A 122 -7.54 3.35 9.27
C PRO A 122 -7.22 4.71 8.63
N VAL A 123 -6.86 4.75 7.33
CA VAL A 123 -6.53 5.99 6.61
C VAL A 123 -7.63 6.45 5.65
N ARG A 124 -8.72 5.70 5.48
CA ARG A 124 -9.81 6.06 4.54
C ARG A 124 -10.56 7.33 4.88
N THR A 125 -10.48 7.81 6.12
CA THR A 125 -11.10 9.06 6.56
C THR A 125 -10.16 10.27 6.48
N ASP A 126 -8.88 10.07 6.17
CA ASP A 126 -7.92 11.15 5.95
C ASP A 126 -8.27 11.89 4.64
N ILE A 127 -8.35 13.21 4.69
CA ILE A 127 -8.68 14.07 3.55
C ILE A 127 -7.67 13.90 2.41
N ARG A 128 -6.39 13.63 2.74
CA ARG A 128 -5.32 13.40 1.75
C ARG A 128 -5.50 12.06 1.05
N PHE A 129 -5.91 11.02 1.77
CA PHE A 129 -6.20 9.71 1.19
C PHE A 129 -7.45 9.73 0.30
N THR A 130 -8.51 10.39 0.76
CA THR A 130 -9.75 10.56 -0.01
C THR A 130 -9.59 11.46 -1.23
N SER A 131 -8.61 12.38 -1.24
CA SER A 131 -8.21 13.18 -2.40
C SER A 131 -7.28 12.44 -3.38
N LEU A 132 -6.50 11.46 -2.89
CA LEU A 132 -5.67 10.58 -3.71
C LEU A 132 -6.51 9.53 -4.48
N ALA A 133 -7.42 8.85 -3.77
CA ALA A 133 -8.65 8.36 -4.39
C ALA A 133 -9.44 9.57 -4.93
N ALA A 134 -10.46 9.40 -5.76
CA ALA A 134 -11.00 10.48 -6.62
C ALA A 134 -10.00 11.08 -7.65
N GLY A 135 -8.68 10.96 -7.47
CA GLY A 135 -7.66 11.32 -8.47
C GLY A 135 -7.33 12.81 -8.52
N ILE A 136 -7.48 13.52 -7.40
CA ILE A 136 -7.09 14.92 -7.25
C ILE A 136 -5.63 14.94 -6.76
N ASP A 137 -4.74 15.75 -7.34
CA ASP A 137 -3.37 15.84 -6.78
C ASP A 137 -3.45 16.55 -5.42
N ALA A 138 -3.43 15.73 -4.36
CA ALA A 138 -3.62 16.19 -3.00
C ALA A 138 -2.46 17.11 -2.61
N PRO A 139 -2.72 18.31 -2.03
CA PRO A 139 -1.66 19.17 -1.52
C PRO A 139 -0.82 18.39 -0.49
N GLY A 140 0.47 18.25 -0.77
CA GLY A 140 1.42 17.50 0.08
C GLY A 140 1.58 18.11 1.47
N PRO A 141 2.26 17.44 2.41
CA PRO A 141 2.41 17.93 3.79
C PRO A 141 3.04 19.34 3.89
N ASP A 142 3.87 19.73 2.92
CA ASP A 142 4.48 21.08 2.82
C ASP A 142 3.55 22.18 2.27
N ALA A 143 2.36 21.82 1.77
CA ALA A 143 1.40 22.78 1.19
C ALA A 143 0.61 23.59 2.22
N ALA A 144 1.04 23.61 3.49
CA ALA A 144 0.51 24.47 4.55
C ALA A 144 0.87 25.97 4.37
N ALA A 145 1.53 26.35 3.27
CA ALA A 145 2.05 27.70 3.04
C ALA A 145 1.65 28.34 1.68
N SER A 146 0.36 28.28 1.29
CA SER A 146 -0.27 29.32 0.46
C SER A 146 -1.80 29.22 0.41
N PRO A 147 -2.56 30.20 0.94
CA PRO A 147 -4.01 30.25 0.78
C PRO A 147 -4.39 30.91 -0.57
N ALA A 148 -4.40 30.11 -1.63
CA ALA A 148 -5.06 30.43 -2.90
C ALA A 148 -5.47 29.11 -3.59
N ALA A 149 -6.73 28.86 -3.95
CA ALA A 149 -7.85 29.78 -4.05
C ALA A 149 -8.99 29.44 -3.07
N SER A 150 -9.21 30.31 -2.09
CA SER A 150 -10.59 30.60 -1.72
C SER A 150 -11.24 31.29 -2.91
N ALA A 151 -12.18 30.61 -3.57
CA ALA A 151 -13.24 31.30 -4.29
C ALA A 151 -14.16 31.96 -3.25
N SER A 152 -13.62 32.96 -2.53
CA SER A 152 -14.38 33.88 -1.71
C SER A 152 -15.20 34.75 -2.67
N GLY A 153 -16.35 34.21 -3.10
CA GLY A 153 -17.48 35.03 -3.44
C GLY A 153 -17.74 35.93 -2.24
N ALA A 154 -17.34 37.20 -2.36
CA ALA A 154 -17.55 38.19 -1.33
C ALA A 154 -19.06 38.44 -1.24
N VAL A 155 -19.72 37.71 -0.34
CA VAL A 155 -21.11 37.95 0.04
C VAL A 155 -21.18 39.28 0.79
N ASN A 156 -21.18 40.37 0.03
CA ASN A 156 -21.50 41.69 0.53
C ASN A 156 -22.98 41.68 0.93
N ALA A 157 -23.24 41.55 2.24
CA ALA A 157 -24.56 41.30 2.81
C ALA A 157 -25.46 42.56 2.79
N THR A 158 -25.72 43.12 1.61
CA THR A 158 -26.69 44.22 1.39
C THR A 158 -27.28 44.24 -0.03
N ALA A 159 -27.16 43.15 -0.80
CA ALA A 159 -27.90 42.96 -2.05
C ALA A 159 -28.32 41.48 -2.17
N GLY A 160 -29.54 41.25 -2.67
CA GLY A 160 -30.16 39.92 -2.68
C GLY A 160 -29.40 38.88 -3.50
N VAL A 161 -29.45 37.62 -3.06
CA VAL A 161 -28.87 36.48 -3.78
C VAL A 161 -29.84 36.01 -4.86
N GLU A 162 -29.53 36.33 -6.11
CA GLU A 162 -30.15 35.70 -7.29
C GLU A 162 -29.48 34.35 -7.58
N ALA A 163 -30.23 33.26 -7.40
CA ALA A 163 -29.77 31.91 -7.72
C ALA A 163 -30.42 31.44 -9.04
N SER A 164 -29.68 31.56 -10.14
CA SER A 164 -30.16 31.14 -11.46
C SER A 164 -29.88 29.65 -11.71
N ALA A 165 -30.77 28.80 -11.21
CA ALA A 165 -30.99 27.47 -11.79
C ALA A 165 -31.93 27.61 -12.99
N GLY A 166 -31.65 26.89 -14.08
CA GLY A 166 -32.28 27.11 -15.38
C GLY A 166 -33.81 27.26 -15.35
N ASP A 167 -34.28 28.41 -15.83
CA ASP A 167 -35.67 28.74 -16.18
C ASP A 167 -36.72 28.77 -15.06
N VAL A 168 -36.35 28.94 -13.78
CA VAL A 168 -37.34 29.34 -12.74
C VAL A 168 -36.78 30.39 -11.78
N SER A 169 -37.19 31.65 -11.95
CA SER A 169 -36.97 32.71 -10.96
C SER A 169 -38.17 32.82 -10.03
N VAL A 170 -37.98 32.50 -8.74
CA VAL A 170 -38.98 32.75 -7.68
C VAL A 170 -38.50 33.93 -6.84
N MET A 171 -39.23 35.05 -6.90
CA MET A 171 -38.98 36.21 -6.06
C MET A 171 -39.92 36.19 -4.86
N LEU A 172 -39.36 36.07 -3.66
CA LEU A 172 -40.09 36.20 -2.39
C LEU A 172 -40.07 37.67 -1.95
N PRO A 173 -41.22 38.29 -1.63
CA PRO A 173 -41.26 39.56 -0.91
C PRO A 173 -40.93 39.38 0.58
N ASP A 174 -40.49 40.46 1.23
CA ASP A 174 -40.21 40.57 2.68
C ASP A 174 -41.34 40.07 3.59
#